data_AF-A0A7I7YT30-F1
#
_entry.id   AF-A0A7I7YT30-F1
#
_cell.length_a   1.000
_cell.length_b   1.000
_cell.length_c   1.000
_cell.angle_alpha   90.00
_cell.angle_beta   90.00
_cell.angle_gamma   90.00
#
_symmetry.space_group_name_H-M   'P 1'
#
loop_
_entity.id
_entity.type
_entity.pdbx_description
1 polymer ?
#
loop_
_entity_poly.entity_id
_entity_poly.type
_entity_poly.pdbx_seq_one_letter_code
_entity_poly.pdbx_strand_id
1 'polypeptide(L)'
;MAGEGVQIGVLLDANAPVSVMTDPLLKVVNSRLRELGEPTLEASGRGRWALCLVDGSPLRATQSLTEQDVYDGDRLWIRYIPDTEHRSQVIEHISTAVAANLSKRFAAIDPTVALQVGATMVASGVIAGSALLGWFRFHHNSWLPTVFAAVIAAAVLGVSGLLLSRARSDHERGVGDMLLLSGLAPLAVAAAAAPPGGVGSPQAVLGFGVLTIAAIMGLRFTGRRLGLYTAIITVAAVAAVAALARMVAMTSAVTLLTCVVLLCVLGYQSAPAIARRLAGIRLPVFPSATSRWVFEARPDLPTTVVRSEGGRPVLEGPASVRDVVLQAERARSFLGGLLTGLGVLMVVTLTALADPHTGQRWLPLLLAGFSAGFLMLRGRSYVDRWQAITLAGTAVLIVATVVIRYALVLQSPLSVSISVAILVLLPAAGLTAAAVVPNTVYSPLFRKFVEWIEYLCLMPIFPLAFWLMNVYAAIRYR
;
A
#
# COMPACT_ATOMS: atom_id res chain seq x y z
N MET A 1 -19.29 23.08 -24.75
CA MET A 1 -18.38 22.01 -24.26
C MET A 1 -19.14 21.10 -23.31
N ALA A 2 -18.83 19.80 -23.20
CA ALA A 2 -19.24 19.01 -22.03
C ALA A 2 -18.48 17.67 -21.87
N GLY A 3 -18.25 17.31 -20.61
CA GLY A 3 -17.49 16.16 -20.12
C GLY A 3 -16.25 16.62 -19.35
N GLU A 4 -16.00 16.09 -18.14
CA GLU A 4 -14.84 16.43 -17.30
C GLU A 4 -13.55 16.47 -18.14
N GLY A 5 -13.04 17.68 -18.44
CA GLY A 5 -11.75 17.87 -19.10
C GLY A 5 -11.72 17.96 -20.63
N VAL A 6 -12.85 17.87 -21.35
CA VAL A 6 -12.86 17.88 -22.83
C VAL A 6 -13.48 19.16 -23.40
N GLN A 7 -12.72 19.87 -24.25
CA GLN A 7 -13.18 21.06 -24.96
C GLN A 7 -13.48 20.74 -26.43
N ILE A 8 -14.71 21.00 -26.86
CA ILE A 8 -15.17 20.80 -28.24
C ILE A 8 -15.64 22.15 -28.77
N GLY A 9 -15.01 22.63 -29.84
CA GLY A 9 -15.43 23.82 -30.58
C GLY A 9 -16.64 23.48 -31.46
N VAL A 10 -17.71 24.27 -31.36
CA VAL A 10 -18.95 24.08 -32.11
C VAL A 10 -19.41 25.46 -32.58
N LEU A 11 -19.93 25.53 -33.81
CA LEU A 11 -20.59 26.72 -34.33
C LEU A 11 -22.08 26.66 -33.98
N LEU A 12 -22.58 27.74 -33.40
CA LEU A 12 -23.92 27.86 -32.87
C LEU A 12 -24.59 29.09 -33.49
N ASP A 13 -25.87 28.99 -33.82
CA ASP A 13 -26.65 30.13 -34.28
C ASP A 13 -26.92 31.08 -33.11
N ALA A 14 -26.32 32.27 -33.16
CA ALA A 14 -26.41 33.23 -32.07
C ALA A 14 -27.83 33.77 -31.85
N ASN A 15 -28.67 33.79 -32.91
CA ASN A 15 -30.00 34.40 -32.89
C ASN A 15 -31.12 33.39 -32.60
N ALA A 16 -30.84 32.10 -32.68
CA ALA A 16 -31.82 31.07 -32.37
C ALA A 16 -31.98 30.90 -30.85
N PRO A 17 -33.18 30.54 -30.34
CA PRO A 17 -33.37 30.22 -28.93
C PRO A 17 -32.53 29.02 -28.51
N VAL A 18 -31.92 29.09 -27.32
CA VAL A 18 -31.06 28.04 -26.76
C VAL A 18 -31.75 26.66 -26.69
N SER A 19 -33.06 26.63 -26.46
CA SER A 19 -33.85 25.38 -26.42
C SER A 19 -33.78 24.56 -27.72
N VAL A 20 -33.79 25.23 -28.88
CA VAL A 20 -33.77 24.56 -30.19
C VAL A 20 -32.41 23.93 -30.48
N MET A 21 -31.35 24.50 -29.91
CA MET A 21 -29.97 24.14 -30.20
C MET A 21 -29.42 23.08 -29.24
N THR A 22 -30.00 22.94 -28.05
CA THR A 22 -29.46 22.07 -26.99
C THR A 22 -29.48 20.59 -27.38
N ASP A 23 -30.58 20.08 -27.95
CA ASP A 23 -30.69 18.67 -28.35
C ASP A 23 -29.80 18.29 -29.55
N PRO A 24 -29.75 19.07 -30.66
CA PRO A 24 -28.78 18.84 -31.72
C PRO A 24 -27.33 18.89 -31.23
N LEU A 25 -27.01 19.84 -30.37
CA LEU A 25 -25.68 20.02 -29.80
C LEU A 25 -25.28 18.81 -28.95
N LEU A 26 -26.19 18.27 -28.14
CA LEU A 26 -25.95 17.06 -27.36
C LEU A 26 -25.62 15.85 -28.26
N LYS A 27 -26.31 15.69 -29.40
CA LYS A 27 -26.01 14.61 -30.37
C LYS A 27 -24.60 14.77 -30.96
N VAL A 28 -24.22 15.98 -31.36
CA VAL A 28 -22.89 16.27 -31.92
C VAL A 28 -21.80 16.09 -30.87
N VAL A 29 -22.03 16.52 -29.63
CA VAL A 29 -21.07 16.33 -28.55
C VAL A 29 -20.91 14.86 -28.19
N ASN A 30 -22.00 14.10 -28.11
CA ASN A 30 -21.93 12.66 -27.81
C ASN A 30 -21.29 11.84 -28.94
N SER A 31 -21.44 12.23 -30.21
CA SER A 31 -20.69 11.57 -31.30
C SER A 31 -19.19 11.85 -31.19
N ARG A 32 -18.79 13.08 -30.88
CA ARG A 32 -17.39 13.46 -30.66
C ARG A 32 -16.77 12.82 -29.42
N LEU A 33 -17.51 12.72 -28.31
CA LEU A 33 -17.03 12.02 -27.12
C LEU A 33 -16.79 10.54 -27.41
N ARG A 34 -17.65 9.91 -28.21
CA ARG A 34 -17.47 8.52 -28.66
C ARG A 34 -16.23 8.34 -29.54
N GLU A 35 -15.95 9.28 -30.45
CA GLU A 35 -14.70 9.29 -31.23
C GLU A 35 -13.46 9.48 -30.35
N LEU A 36 -13.58 10.24 -29.25
CA LEU A 36 -12.51 10.49 -28.30
C LEU A 36 -12.33 9.37 -27.26
N GLY A 37 -13.22 8.37 -27.23
CA GLY A 37 -13.20 7.29 -26.24
C GLY A 37 -13.56 7.75 -24.82
N GLU A 38 -14.19 8.92 -24.69
CA GLU A 38 -14.63 9.51 -23.43
C GLU A 38 -16.10 9.14 -23.15
N PRO A 39 -16.53 9.11 -21.87
CA PRO A 39 -17.89 8.72 -21.51
C PRO A 39 -18.90 9.71 -22.10
N THR A 40 -19.95 9.17 -22.72
CA THR A 40 -21.02 9.98 -23.29
C THR A 40 -21.87 10.63 -22.21
N LEU A 41 -22.44 11.79 -22.51
CA LEU A 41 -23.34 12.51 -21.63
C LEU A 41 -24.72 11.87 -21.68
N GLU A 42 -25.09 11.18 -20.60
CA GLU A 42 -26.37 10.52 -20.43
C GLU A 42 -27.23 11.23 -19.38
N ALA A 43 -28.55 11.24 -19.58
CA ALA A 43 -29.49 11.85 -18.66
C ALA A 43 -29.60 11.02 -17.38
N SER A 44 -29.30 11.61 -16.22
CA SER A 44 -29.27 10.91 -14.94
C SER A 44 -30.61 10.96 -14.19
N GLY A 45 -31.75 10.75 -14.88
CA GLY A 45 -33.09 10.77 -14.27
C GLY A 45 -34.08 11.70 -14.99
N ARG A 46 -35.06 12.29 -14.28
CA ARG A 46 -35.96 13.34 -14.81
C ARG A 46 -35.33 14.73 -14.64
N GLY A 47 -35.37 15.53 -15.68
CA GLY A 47 -34.68 16.81 -15.75
C GLY A 47 -34.57 17.31 -17.19
N ARG A 48 -33.77 18.35 -17.39
CA ARG A 48 -33.52 18.92 -18.72
C ARG A 48 -32.05 19.21 -18.92
N TRP A 49 -31.58 19.07 -20.14
CA TRP A 49 -30.28 19.58 -20.53
C TRP A 49 -30.34 21.09 -20.64
N ALA A 50 -29.34 21.77 -20.09
CA ALA A 50 -29.19 23.20 -20.22
C ALA A 50 -27.73 23.54 -20.52
N LEU A 51 -27.55 24.59 -21.31
CA LEU A 51 -26.28 25.28 -21.42
C LEU A 51 -26.11 26.18 -20.19
N CYS A 52 -24.98 26.05 -19.52
CA CYS A 52 -24.60 26.83 -18.36
C CYS A 52 -23.36 27.66 -18.67
N LEU A 53 -23.28 28.83 -18.06
CA LEU A 53 -22.05 29.63 -17.99
C LEU A 53 -21.00 28.92 -17.10
N VAL A 54 -19.77 29.45 -17.11
CA VAL A 54 -18.64 28.89 -16.34
C VAL A 54 -18.91 28.91 -14.83
N ASP A 55 -19.71 29.86 -14.36
CA ASP A 55 -20.16 29.98 -12.96
C ASP A 55 -21.20 28.91 -12.57
N GLY A 56 -21.69 28.12 -13.53
CA GLY A 56 -22.71 27.09 -13.33
C GLY A 56 -24.15 27.60 -13.42
N SER A 57 -24.37 28.89 -13.72
CA SER A 57 -25.71 29.43 -13.94
C SER A 57 -26.29 28.97 -15.28
N PRO A 58 -27.54 28.48 -15.33
CA PRO A 58 -28.16 28.04 -16.58
C PRO A 58 -28.61 29.22 -17.44
N LEU A 59 -28.29 29.15 -18.73
CA LEU A 59 -28.86 30.03 -19.74
C LEU A 59 -30.37 29.79 -19.86
N ARG A 60 -31.10 30.86 -20.13
CA ARG A 60 -32.55 30.86 -20.34
C ARG A 60 -32.86 30.23 -21.68
N ALA A 61 -33.64 29.15 -21.65
CA ALA A 61 -33.94 28.33 -22.83
C ALA A 61 -34.77 29.05 -23.92
N THR A 62 -35.50 30.10 -23.56
CA THR A 62 -36.35 30.89 -24.47
C THR A 62 -35.62 32.05 -25.13
N GLN A 63 -34.43 32.40 -24.67
CA GLN A 63 -33.63 33.51 -25.18
C GLN A 63 -32.52 33.00 -26.10
N SER A 64 -32.05 33.87 -26.98
CA SER A 64 -30.91 33.58 -27.87
C SER A 64 -29.58 33.73 -27.13
N LEU A 65 -28.47 33.34 -27.77
CA LEU A 65 -27.12 33.53 -27.20
C LEU A 65 -26.72 35.01 -27.19
N THR A 66 -27.11 35.75 -28.24
CA THR A 66 -26.87 37.20 -28.36
C THR A 66 -27.60 37.99 -27.25
N GLU A 67 -28.84 37.62 -26.93
CA GLU A 67 -29.63 38.25 -25.86
C GLU A 67 -29.08 38.01 -24.45
N GLN A 68 -28.21 37.00 -24.31
CA GLN A 68 -27.61 36.60 -23.04
C GLN A 68 -26.11 36.94 -22.99
N ASP A 69 -25.66 37.85 -23.88
CA ASP A 69 -24.29 38.37 -23.95
C ASP A 69 -23.22 37.27 -24.06
N VAL A 70 -23.51 36.19 -24.80
CA VAL A 70 -22.53 35.14 -25.09
C VAL A 70 -21.81 35.48 -26.39
N TYR A 71 -20.49 35.65 -26.31
CA TYR A 71 -19.64 36.03 -27.44
C TYR A 71 -18.85 34.85 -28.00
N ASP A 72 -18.32 35.02 -29.20
CA ASP A 72 -17.45 34.03 -29.82
C ASP A 72 -16.21 33.78 -28.96
N GLY A 73 -16.00 32.50 -28.64
CA GLY A 73 -14.91 32.05 -27.77
C GLY A 73 -15.32 31.85 -26.31
N ASP A 74 -16.54 32.24 -25.92
CA ASP A 74 -17.04 31.98 -24.57
C ASP A 74 -17.22 30.49 -24.29
N ARG A 75 -16.93 30.11 -23.05
CA ARG A 75 -16.92 28.71 -22.61
C ARG A 75 -18.23 28.35 -21.92
N LEU A 76 -19.06 27.59 -22.63
CA LEU A 76 -20.30 27.05 -22.09
C LEU A 76 -20.20 25.57 -21.72
N TRP A 77 -20.87 25.21 -20.63
CA TRP A 77 -20.98 23.86 -20.10
C TRP A 77 -22.36 23.29 -20.43
N ILE A 78 -22.46 22.09 -21.00
CA ILE A 78 -23.73 21.37 -21.03
C ILE A 78 -23.85 20.59 -19.73
N ARG A 79 -24.90 20.87 -18.97
CA ARG A 79 -25.19 20.17 -17.72
C ARG A 79 -26.61 19.63 -17.76
N TYR A 80 -26.78 18.43 -17.20
CA TYR A 80 -28.10 17.90 -16.91
C TYR A 80 -28.59 18.55 -15.62
N ILE A 81 -29.64 19.37 -15.71
CA ILE A 81 -30.28 19.99 -14.54
C ILE A 81 -31.41 19.06 -14.12
N PRO A 82 -31.29 18.39 -12.97
CA PRO A 82 -32.37 17.56 -12.45
C PRO A 82 -33.57 18.46 -12.14
N ASP A 83 -34.77 17.92 -12.37
CA ASP A 83 -36.01 18.62 -12.03
C ASP A 83 -36.04 18.94 -10.53
N THR A 84 -36.41 20.16 -10.16
CA THR A 84 -36.48 20.60 -8.76
C THR A 84 -37.68 19.99 -8.03
N GLU A 85 -38.70 19.51 -8.74
CA GLU A 85 -39.83 18.80 -8.13
C GLU A 85 -39.41 17.43 -7.55
N HIS A 86 -38.95 17.47 -6.31
CA HIS A 86 -38.79 16.28 -5.49
C HIS A 86 -40.13 15.97 -4.82
N ARG A 87 -40.94 15.11 -5.45
CA ARG A 87 -42.11 14.53 -4.76
C ARG A 87 -41.60 13.55 -3.71
N SER A 88 -41.65 13.95 -2.45
CA SER A 88 -41.51 13.00 -1.35
C SER A 88 -42.71 12.06 -1.39
N GLN A 89 -42.45 10.75 -1.42
CA GLN A 89 -43.52 9.79 -1.16
C GLN A 89 -43.97 9.98 0.28
N VAL A 90 -45.23 10.35 0.49
CA VAL A 90 -45.85 10.34 1.81
C VAL A 90 -46.14 8.87 2.13
N ILE A 91 -45.29 8.28 2.98
CA ILE A 91 -45.49 6.91 3.45
C ILE A 91 -46.21 7.00 4.79
N GLU A 92 -47.49 6.61 4.82
CA GLU A 92 -48.36 6.73 6.00
C GLU A 92 -47.98 5.75 7.11
N HIS A 93 -47.41 4.60 6.75
CA HIS A 93 -47.02 3.57 7.72
C HIS A 93 -45.53 3.65 8.06
N ILE A 94 -45.22 3.83 9.35
CA ILE A 94 -43.85 3.89 9.90
C ILE A 94 -43.06 2.62 9.53
N SER A 95 -43.68 1.44 9.57
CA SER A 95 -43.03 0.17 9.19
C SER A 95 -42.52 0.19 7.75
N THR A 96 -43.31 0.74 6.83
CA THR A 96 -42.96 0.83 5.40
C THR A 96 -41.91 1.92 5.19
N ALA A 97 -42.00 3.05 5.91
CA ALA A 97 -41.01 4.11 5.85
C ALA A 97 -39.64 3.65 6.38
N VAL A 98 -39.62 2.88 7.47
CA VAL A 98 -38.41 2.27 8.04
C VAL A 98 -37.85 1.24 7.05
N ALA A 99 -38.66 0.31 6.53
CA ALA A 99 -38.21 -0.69 5.56
C ALA A 99 -37.65 -0.05 4.28
N ALA A 100 -38.31 0.97 3.73
CA ALA A 100 -37.87 1.68 2.53
C ALA A 100 -36.60 2.52 2.75
N ASN A 101 -36.37 3.05 3.96
CA ASN A 101 -35.16 3.79 4.29
C ASN A 101 -33.99 2.87 4.68
N LEU A 102 -34.25 1.77 5.40
CA LEU A 102 -33.20 0.82 5.79
C LEU A 102 -32.73 -0.02 4.61
N SER A 103 -33.61 -0.46 3.71
CA SER A 103 -33.20 -1.19 2.49
C SER A 103 -32.30 -0.38 1.56
N LYS A 104 -32.39 0.96 1.60
CA LYS A 104 -31.47 1.87 0.88
C LYS A 104 -30.11 2.00 1.56
N ARG A 105 -30.05 1.80 2.88
CA ARG A 105 -28.82 1.95 3.69
C ARG A 105 -28.08 0.64 3.90
N PHE A 106 -28.80 -0.48 3.95
CA PHE A 106 -28.28 -1.80 4.25
C PHE A 106 -28.65 -2.76 3.13
N ALA A 107 -27.66 -3.16 2.34
CA ALA A 107 -27.82 -4.17 1.31
C ALA A 107 -27.89 -5.56 1.95
N ALA A 108 -28.73 -6.44 1.40
CA ALA A 108 -28.71 -7.86 1.73
C ALA A 108 -27.41 -8.52 1.23
N ILE A 109 -27.08 -9.70 1.75
CA ILE A 109 -25.91 -10.46 1.30
C ILE A 109 -26.13 -10.86 -0.16
N ASP A 110 -25.33 -10.27 -1.04
CA ASP A 110 -25.23 -10.65 -2.44
C ASP A 110 -24.38 -11.93 -2.59
N PRO A 111 -24.69 -12.84 -3.54
CA PRO A 111 -23.83 -13.95 -3.92
C PRO A 111 -22.32 -13.63 -4.00
N THR A 112 -21.95 -12.44 -4.46
CA THR A 112 -20.54 -12.01 -4.53
C THR A 112 -19.90 -11.89 -3.15
N VAL A 113 -20.62 -11.30 -2.18
CA VAL A 113 -20.19 -11.17 -0.79
C VAL A 113 -20.13 -12.54 -0.12
N ALA A 114 -21.12 -13.40 -0.37
CA ALA A 114 -21.12 -14.77 0.15
C ALA A 114 -19.89 -15.56 -0.34
N LEU A 115 -19.52 -15.42 -1.62
CA LEU A 115 -18.32 -16.05 -2.17
C LEU A 115 -17.04 -15.50 -1.55
N GLN A 116 -16.95 -14.19 -1.34
CA GLN A 116 -15.79 -13.57 -0.67
C GLN A 116 -15.66 -14.05 0.78
N VAL A 117 -16.76 -14.15 1.52
CA VAL A 117 -16.76 -14.69 2.90
C VAL A 117 -16.35 -16.16 2.92
N GLY A 118 -16.87 -16.97 2.00
CA GLY A 118 -16.43 -18.37 1.86
C GLY A 118 -14.94 -18.47 1.57
N ALA A 119 -14.42 -17.64 0.66
CA ALA A 119 -13.01 -17.60 0.32
C ALA A 119 -12.12 -17.17 1.50
N THR A 120 -12.56 -16.19 2.30
CA THR A 120 -11.80 -15.76 3.48
C THR A 120 -11.81 -16.81 4.58
N MET A 121 -12.91 -17.55 4.77
CA MET A 121 -12.98 -18.69 5.69
C MET A 121 -12.04 -19.83 5.28
N VAL A 122 -11.99 -20.17 4.00
CA VAL A 122 -11.05 -21.18 3.50
C VAL A 122 -9.61 -20.68 3.66
N ALA A 123 -9.32 -19.44 3.29
CA ALA A 123 -8.00 -18.85 3.42
C ALA A 123 -7.51 -18.83 4.88
N SER A 124 -8.37 -18.47 5.83
CA SER A 124 -8.02 -18.46 7.26
C SER A 124 -7.80 -19.88 7.78
N GLY A 125 -8.63 -20.85 7.38
CA GLY A 125 -8.43 -22.26 7.70
C GLY A 125 -7.11 -22.82 7.18
N VAL A 126 -6.74 -22.49 5.94
CA VAL A 126 -5.45 -22.90 5.33
C VAL A 126 -4.27 -22.30 6.08
N ILE A 127 -4.33 -21.02 6.43
CA ILE A 127 -3.26 -20.36 7.19
C ILE A 127 -3.13 -20.96 8.59
N ALA A 128 -4.25 -21.14 9.30
CA ALA A 128 -4.27 -21.75 10.63
C ALA A 128 -3.75 -23.19 10.61
N GLY A 129 -4.17 -23.99 9.63
CA GLY A 129 -3.68 -25.35 9.42
C GLY A 129 -2.17 -25.38 9.13
N SER A 130 -1.68 -24.46 8.29
CA SER A 130 -0.25 -24.33 8.00
C SER A 130 0.56 -23.97 9.25
N ALA A 131 0.04 -23.07 10.08
CA ALA A 131 0.66 -22.70 11.35
C ALA A 131 0.72 -23.90 12.32
N LEU A 132 -0.35 -24.70 12.40
CA LEU A 132 -0.39 -25.90 13.22
C LEU A 132 0.62 -26.96 12.74
N LEU A 133 0.73 -27.18 11.43
CA LEU A 133 1.73 -28.08 10.84
C LEU A 133 3.16 -27.60 11.11
N GLY A 134 3.40 -26.28 10.99
CA GLY A 134 4.69 -25.67 11.32
C GLY A 134 5.05 -25.82 12.79
N TRP A 135 4.10 -25.58 13.70
CA TRP A 135 4.27 -25.80 15.14
C TRP A 135 4.57 -27.27 15.45
N PHE A 136 3.83 -28.21 14.86
CA PHE A 136 4.08 -29.64 15.04
C PHE A 136 5.47 -30.04 14.54
N ARG A 137 5.90 -29.52 13.39
CA ARG A 137 7.24 -29.75 12.82
C ARG A 137 8.37 -29.21 13.70
N PHE A 138 8.10 -28.14 14.46
CA PHE A 138 9.06 -27.55 15.39
C PHE A 138 9.35 -28.47 16.57
N HIS A 139 8.32 -29.14 17.10
CA HIS A 139 8.44 -30.06 18.23
C HIS A 139 8.77 -31.50 17.83
N HIS A 140 8.35 -31.93 16.64
CA HIS A 140 8.48 -33.32 16.18
C HIS A 140 9.14 -33.39 14.81
N ASN A 141 10.18 -34.23 14.71
CA ASN A 141 10.85 -34.51 13.43
C ASN A 141 10.12 -35.62 12.69
N SER A 142 9.00 -35.28 12.03
CA SER A 142 8.20 -36.20 11.23
C SER A 142 7.98 -35.66 9.82
N TRP A 143 7.72 -36.54 8.86
CA TRP A 143 7.37 -36.15 7.48
C TRP A 143 5.91 -35.74 7.30
N LEU A 144 5.07 -35.89 8.33
CA LEU A 144 3.65 -35.57 8.27
C LEU A 144 3.41 -34.10 7.87
N PRO A 145 4.06 -33.09 8.49
CA PRO A 145 3.95 -31.69 8.07
C PRO A 145 4.31 -31.46 6.61
N THR A 146 5.37 -32.09 6.13
CA THR A 146 5.84 -31.94 4.75
C THR A 146 4.78 -32.42 3.75
N VAL A 147 4.27 -33.63 3.96
CA VAL A 147 3.29 -34.25 3.05
C VAL A 147 1.96 -33.49 3.09
N PHE A 148 1.40 -33.25 4.27
CA PHE A 148 0.12 -32.54 4.39
C PHE A 148 0.20 -31.11 3.88
N ALA A 149 1.25 -30.36 4.22
CA ALA A 149 1.41 -29.00 3.74
C ALA A 149 1.60 -28.97 2.21
N ALA A 150 2.32 -29.93 1.63
CA ALA A 150 2.46 -30.03 0.18
C ALA A 150 1.14 -30.32 -0.52
N VAL A 151 0.32 -31.25 0.00
CA VAL A 151 -1.00 -31.56 -0.56
C VAL A 151 -1.94 -30.35 -0.46
N ILE A 152 -1.97 -29.68 0.70
CA ILE A 152 -2.77 -28.47 0.90
C ILE A 152 -2.32 -27.37 -0.05
N ALA A 153 -1.01 -27.13 -0.18
CA ALA A 153 -0.45 -26.15 -1.10
C ALA A 153 -0.84 -26.45 -2.55
N ALA A 154 -0.66 -27.69 -3.01
CA ALA A 154 -1.01 -28.11 -4.36
C ALA A 154 -2.51 -27.94 -4.66
N ALA A 155 -3.38 -28.34 -3.72
CA ALA A 155 -4.82 -28.19 -3.87
C ALA A 155 -5.24 -26.71 -3.93
N VAL A 156 -4.78 -25.90 -2.98
CA VAL A 156 -5.15 -24.47 -2.87
C VAL A 156 -4.63 -23.66 -4.05
N LEU A 157 -3.36 -23.87 -4.44
CA LEU A 157 -2.78 -23.20 -5.61
C LEU A 157 -3.38 -23.68 -6.92
N GLY A 158 -3.73 -24.97 -7.03
CA GLY A 158 -4.43 -25.53 -8.19
C GLY A 158 -5.82 -24.92 -8.37
N VAL A 159 -6.61 -24.85 -7.29
CA VAL A 159 -7.93 -24.20 -7.30
C VAL A 159 -7.80 -22.70 -7.59
N SER A 160 -6.83 -22.02 -6.99
CA SER A 160 -6.57 -20.60 -7.27
C SER A 160 -6.23 -20.37 -8.74
N GLY A 161 -5.35 -21.18 -9.33
CA GLY A 161 -5.00 -21.12 -10.74
C GLY A 161 -6.21 -21.36 -11.66
N LEU A 162 -7.05 -22.34 -11.33
CA LEU A 162 -8.30 -22.58 -12.07
C LEU A 162 -9.24 -21.37 -12.00
N LEU A 163 -9.45 -20.81 -10.80
CA LEU A 163 -10.30 -19.64 -10.61
C LEU A 163 -9.78 -18.43 -11.38
N LEU A 164 -8.48 -18.13 -11.28
CA LEU A 164 -7.85 -17.01 -11.98
C LEU A 164 -7.89 -17.19 -13.50
N SER A 165 -7.75 -18.43 -14.01
CA SER A 165 -7.84 -18.72 -15.45
C SER A 165 -9.25 -18.51 -16.02
N ARG A 166 -10.28 -18.71 -15.20
CA ARG A 166 -11.69 -18.59 -15.59
C ARG A 166 -12.30 -17.22 -15.26
N ALA A 167 -11.65 -16.45 -14.39
CA ALA A 167 -12.21 -15.22 -13.86
C ALA A 167 -12.35 -14.14 -14.95
N ARG A 168 -13.59 -13.70 -15.16
CA ARG A 168 -13.91 -12.63 -16.11
C ARG A 168 -14.15 -11.28 -15.42
N SER A 169 -14.58 -11.32 -14.15
CA SER A 169 -14.82 -10.12 -13.35
C SER A 169 -13.70 -9.86 -12.34
N ASP A 170 -13.52 -8.61 -11.92
CA ASP A 170 -12.53 -8.25 -10.90
C ASP A 170 -12.83 -8.85 -9.52
N HIS A 171 -14.11 -9.09 -9.23
CA HIS A 171 -14.57 -9.74 -8.00
C HIS A 171 -14.14 -11.21 -7.95
N GLU A 172 -14.32 -11.96 -9.05
CA GLU A 172 -13.85 -13.35 -9.18
C GLU A 172 -12.33 -13.44 -9.05
N ARG A 173 -11.60 -12.52 -9.68
CA ARG A 173 -10.13 -12.42 -9.53
C ARG A 173 -9.74 -12.14 -8.08
N GLY A 174 -10.53 -11.35 -7.36
CA GLY A 174 -10.33 -11.07 -5.95
C GLY A 174 -10.30 -12.32 -5.08
N VAL A 175 -11.21 -13.27 -5.34
CA VAL A 175 -11.29 -14.57 -4.67
C VAL A 175 -10.09 -15.46 -5.03
N GLY A 176 -9.76 -15.52 -6.32
CA GLY A 176 -8.58 -16.24 -6.80
C GLY A 176 -7.28 -15.75 -6.16
N ASP A 177 -7.10 -14.42 -6.04
CA ASP A 177 -5.95 -13.80 -5.38
C ASP A 177 -5.88 -14.14 -3.88
N MET A 178 -7.01 -14.15 -3.17
CA MET A 178 -7.05 -14.50 -1.74
C MET A 178 -6.57 -15.95 -1.52
N LEU A 179 -7.01 -16.85 -2.40
CA LEU A 179 -6.63 -18.25 -2.33
C LEU A 179 -5.17 -18.47 -2.76
N LEU A 180 -4.67 -17.68 -3.72
CA LEU A 180 -3.26 -17.70 -4.12
C LEU A 180 -2.37 -17.32 -2.93
N LEU A 181 -2.72 -16.22 -2.25
CA LEU A 181 -1.98 -15.72 -1.10
C LEU A 181 -2.02 -16.68 0.09
N SER A 182 -3.16 -17.30 0.37
CA SER A 182 -3.26 -18.29 1.45
C SER A 182 -2.46 -19.56 1.13
N GLY A 183 -2.35 -19.94 -0.15
CA GLY A 183 -1.55 -21.08 -0.61
C GLY A 183 -0.03 -20.90 -0.46
N LEU A 184 0.47 -19.68 -0.28
CA LEU A 184 1.90 -19.42 -0.05
C LEU A 184 2.38 -19.97 1.31
N ALA A 185 1.53 -19.90 2.35
CA ALA A 185 1.86 -20.39 3.69
C ALA A 185 2.13 -21.91 3.76
N PRO A 186 1.22 -22.79 3.29
CA PRO A 186 1.47 -24.24 3.30
C PRO A 186 2.64 -24.60 2.37
N LEU A 187 2.83 -23.89 1.26
CA LEU A 187 3.96 -24.11 0.36
C LEU A 187 5.31 -23.82 1.04
N ALA A 188 5.41 -22.73 1.82
CA ALA A 188 6.59 -22.42 2.61
C ALA A 188 6.83 -23.44 3.73
N VAL A 189 5.76 -23.88 4.42
CA VAL A 189 5.85 -24.91 5.48
C VAL A 189 6.30 -26.26 4.92
N ALA A 190 5.78 -26.66 3.75
CA ALA A 190 6.19 -27.88 3.06
C ALA A 190 7.69 -27.85 2.71
N ALA A 191 8.15 -26.75 2.11
CA ALA A 191 9.56 -26.56 1.77
C ALA A 191 10.47 -26.54 3.02
N ALA A 192 10.03 -25.88 4.09
CA ALA A 192 10.77 -25.82 5.34
C ALA A 192 10.86 -27.19 6.04
N ALA A 193 9.80 -28.00 5.95
CA ALA A 193 9.73 -29.29 6.62
C ALA A 193 10.44 -30.42 5.85
N ALA A 194 10.77 -30.22 4.57
CA ALA A 194 11.34 -31.24 3.68
C ALA A 194 12.73 -31.75 4.11
N PRO A 195 13.70 -30.91 4.54
CA PRO A 195 15.00 -31.40 4.96
C PRO A 195 14.91 -32.30 6.21
N PRO A 196 15.65 -33.42 6.22
CA PRO A 196 15.73 -34.27 7.41
C PRO A 196 16.47 -33.56 8.55
N GLY A 197 16.05 -33.80 9.79
CA GLY A 197 16.72 -33.33 11.01
C GLY A 197 15.93 -32.30 11.81
N GLY A 198 16.51 -31.84 12.91
CA GLY A 198 15.94 -30.79 13.77
C GLY A 198 15.80 -29.46 13.04
N VAL A 199 14.85 -28.61 13.46
CA VAL A 199 14.61 -27.31 12.83
C VAL A 199 15.83 -26.40 13.04
N GLY A 200 16.38 -25.91 11.94
CA GLY A 200 17.56 -25.06 11.92
C GLY A 200 17.64 -24.19 10.67
N SER A 201 18.85 -23.72 10.35
CA SER A 201 19.08 -22.86 9.18
C SER A 201 18.72 -23.50 7.84
N PRO A 202 18.98 -24.80 7.55
CA PRO A 202 18.65 -25.38 6.24
C PRO A 202 17.14 -25.34 5.94
N GLN A 203 16.32 -25.65 6.95
CA GLN A 203 14.86 -25.60 6.86
C GLN A 203 14.37 -24.17 6.61
N ALA A 204 14.94 -23.19 7.33
CA ALA A 204 14.61 -21.78 7.14
C ALA A 204 15.00 -21.28 5.73
N VAL A 205 16.18 -21.67 5.22
CA VAL A 205 16.63 -21.31 3.86
C VAL A 205 15.65 -21.81 2.81
N LEU A 206 15.25 -23.09 2.87
CA LEU A 206 14.32 -23.64 1.88
C LEU A 206 12.92 -23.05 2.03
N GLY A 207 12.38 -22.95 3.25
CA GLY A 207 11.06 -22.38 3.49
C GLY A 207 10.92 -20.95 2.99
N PHE A 208 11.83 -20.08 3.44
CA PHE A 208 11.81 -18.67 3.03
C PHE A 208 12.25 -18.48 1.58
N GLY A 209 13.22 -19.24 1.08
CA GLY A 209 13.66 -19.15 -0.32
C GLY A 209 12.56 -19.53 -1.30
N VAL A 210 11.85 -20.64 -1.04
CA VAL A 210 10.71 -21.06 -1.86
C VAL A 210 9.56 -20.04 -1.75
N LEU A 211 9.29 -19.50 -0.55
CA LEU A 211 8.30 -18.43 -0.36
C LEU A 211 8.65 -17.17 -1.16
N THR A 212 9.91 -16.76 -1.19
CA THR A 212 10.38 -15.62 -1.99
C THR A 212 10.12 -15.85 -3.47
N ILE A 213 10.52 -17.02 -4.01
CA ILE A 213 10.34 -17.35 -5.42
C ILE A 213 8.85 -17.40 -5.78
N ALA A 214 8.04 -18.07 -4.95
CA ALA A 214 6.59 -18.17 -5.17
C ALA A 214 5.90 -16.80 -5.13
N ALA A 215 6.29 -15.92 -4.20
CA ALA A 215 5.75 -14.56 -4.11
C ALA A 215 6.18 -13.68 -5.30
N ILE A 216 7.43 -13.79 -5.77
CA ILE A 216 7.88 -13.10 -7.00
C ILE A 216 7.08 -13.60 -8.20
N MET A 217 6.87 -14.90 -8.30
CA MET A 217 6.13 -15.51 -9.40
C MET A 217 4.66 -15.09 -9.39
N GLY A 218 4.02 -15.10 -8.22
CA GLY A 218 2.66 -14.59 -8.02
C GLY A 218 2.54 -13.11 -8.38
N LEU A 219 3.49 -12.28 -7.95
CA LEU A 219 3.56 -10.86 -8.31
C LEU A 219 3.69 -10.65 -9.83
N ARG A 220 4.57 -11.43 -10.49
CA ARG A 220 4.85 -11.32 -11.92
C ARG A 220 3.70 -11.79 -12.80
N PHE A 221 2.96 -12.81 -12.38
CA PHE A 221 1.83 -13.33 -13.15
C PHE A 221 0.52 -12.59 -12.89
N THR A 222 0.26 -12.13 -11.67
CA THR A 222 -0.99 -11.43 -11.35
C THR A 222 -0.92 -9.93 -11.60
N GLY A 223 0.24 -9.30 -11.40
CA GLY A 223 0.41 -7.84 -11.50
C GLY A 223 -0.44 -7.04 -10.50
N ARG A 224 -1.03 -7.71 -9.49
CA ARG A 224 -2.00 -7.18 -8.53
C ARG A 224 -1.45 -7.24 -7.11
N ARG A 225 -2.06 -6.48 -6.19
CA ARG A 225 -1.71 -6.47 -4.75
C ARG A 225 -0.22 -6.28 -4.48
N LEU A 226 0.42 -5.39 -5.25
CA LEU A 226 1.88 -5.21 -5.29
C LEU A 226 2.48 -5.04 -3.88
N GLY A 227 1.84 -4.23 -3.03
CA GLY A 227 2.32 -4.00 -1.67
C GLY A 227 2.34 -5.24 -0.77
N LEU A 228 1.38 -6.15 -0.91
CA LEU A 228 1.34 -7.35 -0.07
C LEU A 228 2.41 -8.35 -0.50
N TYR A 229 2.57 -8.57 -1.80
CA TYR A 229 3.66 -9.41 -2.32
C TYR A 229 5.02 -8.84 -1.98
N THR A 230 5.22 -7.52 -2.04
CA THR A 230 6.53 -6.94 -1.72
C THR A 230 6.85 -7.00 -0.24
N ALA A 231 5.86 -6.92 0.64
CA ALA A 231 6.04 -7.21 2.06
C ALA A 231 6.48 -8.67 2.29
N ILE A 232 5.82 -9.64 1.65
CA ILE A 232 6.21 -11.06 1.75
C ILE A 232 7.62 -11.29 1.19
N ILE A 233 7.92 -10.77 0.01
CA ILE A 233 9.22 -10.93 -0.66
C ILE A 233 10.33 -10.33 0.20
N THR A 234 10.13 -9.14 0.78
CA THR A 234 11.16 -8.49 1.60
C THR A 234 11.45 -9.26 2.87
N VAL A 235 10.43 -9.70 3.60
CA VAL A 235 10.60 -10.53 4.80
C VAL A 235 11.28 -11.86 4.44
N ALA A 236 10.74 -12.58 3.45
CA ALA A 236 11.23 -13.89 3.07
C ALA A 236 12.64 -13.84 2.49
N ALA A 237 12.97 -12.87 1.63
CA ALA A 237 14.29 -12.76 1.03
C ALA A 237 15.36 -12.45 2.09
N VAL A 238 15.08 -11.51 3.00
CA VAL A 238 16.02 -11.19 4.09
C VAL A 238 16.18 -12.37 5.04
N ALA A 239 15.08 -13.04 5.40
CA ALA A 239 15.14 -14.23 6.25
C ALA A 239 15.89 -15.41 5.59
N ALA A 240 15.71 -15.62 4.29
CA ALA A 240 16.44 -16.65 3.54
C ALA A 240 17.94 -16.35 3.49
N VAL A 241 18.32 -15.10 3.20
CA VAL A 241 19.74 -14.68 3.18
C VAL A 241 20.35 -14.79 4.57
N ALA A 242 19.63 -14.38 5.62
CA ALA A 242 20.09 -14.50 7.00
C ALA A 242 20.25 -15.97 7.42
N ALA A 243 19.30 -16.84 7.06
CA ALA A 243 19.39 -18.27 7.31
C ALA A 243 20.58 -18.91 6.56
N LEU A 244 20.82 -18.50 5.32
CA LEU A 244 21.94 -18.99 4.50
C LEU A 244 23.27 -18.52 5.09
N ALA A 245 23.39 -17.26 5.50
CA ALA A 245 24.57 -16.74 6.17
C ALA A 245 24.85 -17.52 7.47
N ARG A 246 23.81 -17.82 8.27
CA ARG A 246 23.95 -18.66 9.46
C ARG A 246 24.39 -20.08 9.12
N MET A 247 23.90 -20.66 8.02
CA MET A 247 24.26 -22.00 7.56
C MET A 247 25.74 -22.09 7.14
N VAL A 248 26.23 -21.10 6.38
CA VAL A 248 27.58 -21.11 5.81
C VAL A 248 28.64 -20.65 6.81
N ALA A 249 28.37 -19.56 7.53
CA ALA A 249 29.35 -18.90 8.39
C ALA A 249 29.21 -19.26 9.89
N MET A 250 28.28 -20.16 10.25
CA MET A 250 27.98 -20.57 11.64
C MET A 250 27.88 -19.39 12.61
N THR A 251 27.37 -18.27 12.11
CA THR A 251 27.38 -16.99 12.80
C THR A 251 26.44 -17.00 14.01
N SER A 252 26.82 -16.32 15.09
CA SER A 252 25.97 -16.21 16.29
C SER A 252 24.59 -15.60 15.96
N ALA A 253 23.56 -15.98 16.71
CA ALA A 253 22.20 -15.47 16.47
C ALA A 253 22.13 -13.95 16.72
N VAL A 254 22.82 -13.47 17.77
CA VAL A 254 22.91 -12.04 18.12
C VAL A 254 23.50 -11.24 16.96
N THR A 255 24.63 -11.68 16.41
CA THR A 255 25.27 -10.98 15.28
C THR A 255 24.37 -10.97 14.05
N LEU A 256 23.71 -12.09 13.74
CA LEU A 256 22.83 -12.18 12.59
C LEU A 256 21.63 -11.23 12.69
N LEU A 257 20.92 -11.29 13.82
CA LEU A 257 19.73 -10.44 14.05
C LEU A 257 20.11 -8.96 14.08
N THR A 258 21.26 -8.63 14.67
CA THR A 258 21.77 -7.26 14.67
C THR A 258 22.11 -6.76 13.27
N CYS A 259 22.71 -7.60 12.41
CA CYS A 259 22.91 -7.28 11.00
C CYS A 259 21.58 -7.04 10.27
N VAL A 260 20.54 -7.82 10.56
CA VAL A 260 19.21 -7.62 9.97
C VAL A 260 18.59 -6.30 10.42
N VAL A 261 18.74 -5.90 11.69
CA VAL A 261 18.32 -4.58 12.18
C VAL A 261 19.01 -3.46 11.39
N LEU A 262 20.34 -3.53 11.25
CA LEU A 262 21.11 -2.54 10.48
C LEU A 262 20.69 -2.51 9.01
N LEU A 263 20.48 -3.68 8.39
CA LEU A 263 19.95 -3.78 7.03
C LEU A 263 18.58 -3.10 6.92
N CYS A 264 17.71 -3.27 7.91
CA CYS A 264 16.39 -2.63 7.91
C CYS A 264 16.48 -1.12 8.00
N VAL A 265 17.37 -0.58 8.85
CA VAL A 265 17.61 0.87 8.98
C VAL A 265 18.08 1.46 7.64
N LEU A 266 19.04 0.81 6.98
CA LEU A 266 19.48 1.18 5.63
C LEU A 266 18.35 1.01 4.59
N GLY A 267 17.52 -0.02 4.78
CA GLY A 267 16.32 -0.28 4.00
C GLY A 267 15.32 0.89 4.07
N TYR A 268 15.05 1.43 5.26
CA TYR A 268 14.17 2.59 5.42
C TYR A 268 14.71 3.85 4.73
N GLN A 269 16.03 4.05 4.73
CA GLN A 269 16.65 5.17 4.02
C GLN A 269 16.55 5.01 2.49
N SER A 270 16.68 3.77 2.00
CA SER A 270 16.70 3.47 0.56
C SER A 270 15.33 3.09 -0.02
N ALA A 271 14.30 2.87 0.81
CA ALA A 271 12.98 2.39 0.40
C ALA A 271 12.32 3.27 -0.68
N PRO A 272 12.31 4.62 -0.59
CA PRO A 272 11.77 5.45 -1.67
C PRO A 272 12.51 5.27 -3.00
N ALA A 273 13.84 5.11 -2.96
CA ALA A 273 14.64 4.90 -4.15
C ALA A 273 14.39 3.51 -4.78
N ILE A 274 14.23 2.48 -3.95
CA ILE A 274 13.89 1.12 -4.40
C ILE A 274 12.49 1.10 -5.01
N ALA A 275 11.49 1.64 -4.31
CA ALA A 275 10.10 1.69 -4.78
C ALA A 275 9.98 2.43 -6.11
N ARG A 276 10.70 3.56 -6.26
CA ARG A 276 10.78 4.32 -7.50
C ARG A 276 11.38 3.48 -8.65
N ARG A 277 12.48 2.77 -8.40
CA ARG A 277 13.11 1.88 -9.40
C ARG A 277 12.18 0.74 -9.80
N LEU A 278 11.50 0.11 -8.84
CA LEU A 278 10.54 -0.97 -9.10
C LEU A 278 9.31 -0.50 -9.90
N ALA A 279 8.89 0.75 -9.71
CA ALA A 279 7.80 1.34 -10.47
C ALA A 279 8.19 1.84 -11.87
N GLY A 280 9.49 1.80 -12.23
CA GLY A 280 9.98 2.27 -13.52
C GLY A 280 10.06 3.80 -13.65
N ILE A 281 9.91 4.54 -12.55
CA ILE A 281 9.97 6.00 -12.56
C ILE A 281 11.42 6.46 -12.74
N ARG A 282 11.74 7.00 -13.91
CA ARG A 282 13.04 7.57 -14.23
C ARG A 282 13.12 9.00 -13.69
N LEU A 283 14.16 9.30 -12.91
CA LEU A 283 14.43 10.67 -12.49
C LEU A 283 15.07 11.44 -13.66
N PRO A 284 14.74 12.72 -13.83
CA PRO A 284 15.46 13.56 -14.77
C PRO A 284 16.93 13.70 -14.32
N VAL A 285 17.86 13.13 -15.08
CA VAL A 285 19.32 13.23 -14.81
C VAL A 285 19.88 14.53 -15.40
N PHE A 286 20.32 15.49 -14.59
CA PHE A 286 20.90 16.72 -15.15
C PHE A 286 22.32 16.45 -15.67
N PRO A 287 22.61 16.69 -16.96
CA PRO A 287 23.90 16.35 -17.56
C PRO A 287 25.04 17.29 -17.16
N SER A 288 24.78 18.40 -16.46
CA SER A 288 25.83 19.31 -15.96
C SER A 288 25.57 19.77 -14.54
N ALA A 289 26.59 19.71 -13.68
CA ALA A 289 26.57 20.31 -12.34
C ALA A 289 26.57 21.85 -12.35
N THR A 290 26.94 22.48 -13.46
CA THR A 290 27.10 23.93 -13.63
C THR A 290 25.86 24.66 -14.16
N SER A 291 24.68 24.03 -14.17
CA SER A 291 23.42 24.61 -14.69
C SER A 291 23.49 25.16 -16.13
N ARG A 292 24.52 24.77 -16.90
CA ARG A 292 24.78 25.31 -18.25
C ARG A 292 23.66 24.99 -19.25
N TRP A 293 22.88 23.95 -18.97
CA TRP A 293 21.83 23.40 -19.83
C TRP A 293 20.46 23.41 -19.15
N VAL A 294 20.20 24.35 -18.23
CA VAL A 294 18.91 24.45 -17.50
C VAL A 294 17.72 24.75 -18.42
N PHE A 295 17.95 25.42 -19.55
CA PHE A 295 16.91 25.85 -20.49
C PHE A 295 16.95 25.13 -21.85
N GLU A 296 17.87 24.20 -22.04
CA GLU A 296 17.92 23.43 -23.29
C GLU A 296 17.04 22.19 -23.21
N ALA A 297 16.19 22.05 -24.22
CA ALA A 297 15.25 20.97 -24.33
C ALA A 297 16.00 19.67 -24.62
N ARG A 298 15.86 18.67 -23.73
CA ARG A 298 16.65 17.42 -23.82
C ARG A 298 16.28 16.58 -25.06
N PRO A 299 17.19 15.72 -25.51
CA PRO A 299 16.87 14.59 -26.38
C PRO A 299 15.99 13.53 -25.68
N ASP A 300 16.09 13.42 -24.35
CA ASP A 300 15.41 12.40 -23.52
C ASP A 300 14.08 12.86 -22.91
N LEU A 301 13.75 14.16 -23.04
CA LEU A 301 12.40 14.64 -22.83
C LEU A 301 11.76 14.79 -24.20
N PRO A 302 10.45 14.56 -24.33
CA PRO A 302 9.77 14.78 -25.59
C PRO A 302 9.94 16.22 -26.07
N THR A 303 10.70 16.39 -27.13
CA THR A 303 10.77 17.65 -27.88
C THR A 303 10.28 17.46 -29.31
N THR A 304 10.26 16.22 -29.78
CA THR A 304 9.85 15.84 -31.11
C THR A 304 8.49 15.15 -31.06
N VAL A 305 7.58 15.67 -31.87
CA VAL A 305 6.24 15.12 -32.01
C VAL A 305 6.33 13.99 -33.03
N VAL A 306 6.31 12.73 -32.57
CA VAL A 306 6.43 11.58 -33.47
C VAL A 306 5.05 11.31 -34.09
N ARG A 307 4.98 11.34 -35.42
CA ARG A 307 3.84 10.79 -36.16
C ARG A 307 4.12 9.31 -36.42
N SER A 308 3.30 8.42 -35.87
CA SER A 308 3.11 7.12 -36.51
C SER A 308 2.45 7.36 -37.87
N GLU A 309 2.80 6.62 -38.92
CA GLU A 309 2.24 6.81 -40.27
C GLU A 309 0.71 6.88 -40.21
N GLY A 310 0.15 8.09 -40.43
CA GLY A 310 -1.29 8.38 -40.38
C GLY A 310 -1.88 8.82 -39.03
N GLY A 311 -1.12 8.81 -37.93
CA GLY A 311 -1.58 9.21 -36.59
C GLY A 311 -1.31 10.66 -36.21
N ARG A 312 -2.10 11.20 -35.25
CA ARG A 312 -1.87 12.52 -34.65
C ARG A 312 -0.50 12.56 -33.95
N PRO A 313 0.19 13.71 -33.97
CA PRO A 313 1.54 13.79 -33.45
C PRO A 313 1.50 13.74 -31.91
N VAL A 314 2.25 12.80 -31.30
CA VAL A 314 2.35 12.63 -29.84
C VAL A 314 3.81 12.84 -29.38
N LEU A 315 3.97 13.51 -28.25
CA LEU A 315 5.26 13.78 -27.60
C LEU A 315 5.79 12.49 -26.93
N GLU A 316 7.05 12.10 -27.20
CA GLU A 316 7.78 10.99 -26.55
C GLU A 316 8.14 11.24 -25.06
N GLY A 317 7.11 11.47 -24.23
CA GLY A 317 7.17 11.41 -22.77
C GLY A 317 6.47 10.16 -22.27
N PRO A 318 6.16 10.00 -20.97
CA PRO A 318 5.17 8.99 -20.57
C PRO A 318 3.96 9.19 -21.49
N ALA A 319 3.60 8.15 -22.24
CA ALA A 319 2.72 8.23 -23.42
C ALA A 319 1.36 8.89 -23.11
N SER A 320 1.04 9.03 -21.82
CA SER A 320 -0.03 9.83 -21.27
C SER A 320 0.26 10.25 -19.82
N VAL A 321 -0.36 11.33 -19.32
CA VAL A 321 -0.41 11.67 -17.87
C VAL A 321 -0.91 10.47 -17.05
N ARG A 322 -1.80 9.67 -17.63
CA ARG A 322 -2.33 8.44 -17.05
C ARG A 322 -1.24 7.41 -16.73
N ASP A 323 -0.22 7.26 -17.57
CA ASP A 323 0.88 6.32 -17.30
C ASP A 323 1.74 6.75 -16.10
N VAL A 324 1.95 8.07 -15.94
CA VAL A 324 2.66 8.62 -14.78
C VAL A 324 1.88 8.35 -13.51
N VAL A 325 0.55 8.57 -13.54
CA VAL A 325 -0.33 8.30 -12.40
C VAL A 325 -0.29 6.81 -12.04
N LEU A 326 -0.39 5.92 -13.02
CA LEU A 326 -0.30 4.47 -12.80
C LEU A 326 1.07 4.07 -12.22
N GLN A 327 2.17 4.63 -12.71
CA GLN A 327 3.50 4.37 -12.15
C GLN A 327 3.64 4.90 -10.71
N ALA A 328 3.07 6.08 -10.42
CA ALA A 328 3.05 6.64 -9.08
C ALA A 328 2.24 5.79 -8.09
N GLU A 329 1.08 5.27 -8.52
CA GLU A 329 0.28 4.33 -7.72
C GLU A 329 1.04 3.03 -7.45
N ARG A 330 1.72 2.49 -8.47
CA ARG A 330 2.60 1.33 -8.30
C ARG A 330 3.71 1.64 -7.30
N ALA A 331 4.41 2.77 -7.43
CA ALA A 331 5.46 3.17 -6.50
C ALA A 331 4.96 3.28 -5.06
N ARG A 332 3.77 3.88 -4.86
CA ARG A 332 3.12 3.96 -3.55
C ARG A 332 2.86 2.58 -2.95
N SER A 333 2.36 1.63 -3.75
CA SER A 333 2.10 0.27 -3.31
C SER A 333 3.38 -0.52 -2.99
N PHE A 334 4.42 -0.42 -3.83
CA PHE A 334 5.73 -1.00 -3.58
C PHE A 334 6.35 -0.47 -2.29
N LEU A 335 6.28 0.84 -2.07
CA LEU A 335 6.77 1.51 -0.89
C LEU A 335 6.03 1.04 0.38
N GLY A 336 4.69 1.00 0.36
CA GLY A 336 3.92 0.49 1.49
C GLY A 336 4.27 -0.95 1.87
N GLY A 337 4.49 -1.81 0.87
CA GLY A 337 4.94 -3.19 1.09
C GLY A 337 6.36 -3.31 1.62
N LEU A 338 7.30 -2.49 1.13
CA LEU A 338 8.66 -2.41 1.66
C LEU A 338 8.64 -1.98 3.14
N LEU A 339 7.90 -0.94 3.49
CA LEU A 339 7.84 -0.42 4.86
C LEU A 339 7.21 -1.41 5.83
N THR A 340 6.15 -2.12 5.40
CA THR A 340 5.51 -3.17 6.21
C THR A 340 6.42 -4.37 6.40
N GLY A 341 7.11 -4.84 5.35
CA GLY A 341 8.05 -5.95 5.45
C GLY A 341 9.28 -5.63 6.32
N LEU A 342 9.88 -4.45 6.15
CA LEU A 342 10.94 -3.95 7.02
C LEU A 342 10.46 -3.81 8.47
N GLY A 343 9.20 -3.39 8.67
CA GLY A 343 8.57 -3.29 9.98
C GLY A 343 8.47 -4.63 10.69
N VAL A 344 8.00 -5.66 9.98
CA VAL A 344 7.92 -7.03 10.51
C VAL A 344 9.31 -7.55 10.89
N LEU A 345 10.32 -7.34 10.03
CA LEU A 345 11.70 -7.73 10.33
C LEU A 345 12.25 -7.02 11.56
N MET A 346 12.04 -5.71 11.70
CA MET A 346 12.45 -4.92 12.85
C MET A 346 11.81 -5.42 14.14
N VAL A 347 10.49 -5.62 14.15
CA VAL A 347 9.77 -6.16 15.31
C VAL A 347 10.36 -7.52 15.69
N VAL A 348 10.38 -8.48 14.77
CA VAL A 348 10.86 -9.85 15.08
C VAL A 348 12.30 -9.86 15.58
N THR A 349 13.21 -9.13 14.91
CA THR A 349 14.63 -9.13 15.27
C THR A 349 14.91 -8.43 16.58
N LEU A 350 14.32 -7.26 16.84
CA LEU A 350 14.49 -6.55 18.12
C LEU A 350 13.85 -7.31 19.28
N THR A 351 12.67 -7.90 19.08
CA THR A 351 12.06 -8.77 20.09
C THR A 351 12.96 -9.95 20.39
N ALA A 352 13.51 -10.64 19.38
CA ALA A 352 14.39 -11.80 19.55
C ALA A 352 15.74 -11.44 20.20
N LEU A 353 16.22 -10.22 20.00
CA LEU A 353 17.48 -9.73 20.56
C LEU A 353 17.36 -9.29 22.03
N ALA A 354 16.19 -8.81 22.44
CA ALA A 354 15.91 -8.31 23.79
C ALA A 354 15.67 -9.46 24.79
N ASP A 355 16.72 -10.26 25.07
CA ASP A 355 16.63 -11.41 25.96
C ASP A 355 16.82 -11.00 27.44
N PRO A 356 15.81 -11.23 28.30
CA PRO A 356 15.88 -10.90 29.71
C PRO A 356 16.86 -11.73 30.52
N HIS A 357 17.51 -12.77 29.99
CA HIS A 357 18.49 -13.56 30.76
C HIS A 357 19.94 -13.11 30.54
N THR A 358 20.20 -12.35 29.48
CA THR A 358 21.56 -11.92 29.12
C THR A 358 22.20 -11.03 30.20
N GLY A 359 23.53 -10.97 30.31
CA GLY A 359 24.19 -10.07 31.27
C GLY A 359 24.10 -8.59 30.88
N GLN A 360 23.98 -8.29 29.58
CA GLN A 360 23.99 -6.93 29.01
C GLN A 360 22.60 -6.52 28.49
N ARG A 361 21.54 -6.81 29.25
CA ARG A 361 20.11 -6.61 28.86
C ARG A 361 19.79 -5.18 28.43
N TRP A 362 20.50 -4.21 29.02
CA TRP A 362 20.30 -2.80 28.74
C TRP A 362 20.66 -2.42 27.30
N LEU A 363 21.61 -3.12 26.67
CA LEU A 363 22.11 -2.79 25.34
C LEU A 363 21.07 -3.09 24.22
N PRO A 364 20.46 -4.28 24.14
CA PRO A 364 19.34 -4.54 23.24
C PRO A 364 18.11 -3.65 23.51
N LEU A 365 17.85 -3.29 24.78
CA LEU A 365 16.74 -2.41 25.13
C LEU A 365 16.94 -0.99 24.60
N LEU A 366 18.15 -0.44 24.73
CA LEU A 366 18.49 0.86 24.12
C LEU A 366 18.37 0.80 22.61
N LEU A 367 18.90 -0.26 21.98
CA LEU A 367 18.80 -0.43 20.52
C LEU A 367 17.33 -0.46 20.06
N ALA A 368 16.45 -1.18 20.79
CA ALA A 368 15.02 -1.23 20.50
C ALA A 368 14.33 0.12 20.71
N GLY A 369 14.66 0.83 21.80
CA GLY A 369 14.11 2.16 22.10
C GLY A 369 14.50 3.20 21.07
N PHE A 370 15.78 3.26 20.68
CA PHE A 370 16.27 4.16 19.63
C PHE A 370 15.67 3.83 18.27
N SER A 371 15.53 2.54 17.94
CA SER A 371 14.88 2.10 16.70
C SER A 371 13.40 2.48 16.64
N ALA A 372 12.66 2.28 17.75
CA ALA A 372 11.25 2.67 17.84
C ALA A 372 11.09 4.20 17.76
N GLY A 373 11.93 4.96 18.46
CA GLY A 373 11.94 6.43 18.39
C GLY A 373 12.23 6.95 16.98
N PHE A 374 13.24 6.39 16.31
CA PHE A 374 13.56 6.68 14.93
C PHE A 374 12.36 6.43 14.01
N LEU A 375 11.74 5.25 14.06
CA LEU A 375 10.61 4.91 13.18
C LEU A 375 9.38 5.78 13.44
N MET A 376 9.08 6.09 14.70
CA MET A 376 7.97 6.96 15.07
C MET A 376 8.13 8.36 14.47
N LEU A 377 9.32 8.94 14.58
CA LEU A 377 9.62 10.28 14.04
C LEU A 377 9.70 10.27 12.52
N ARG A 378 10.27 9.21 11.95
CA ARG A 378 10.42 9.02 10.49
C ARG A 378 9.08 8.97 9.76
N GLY A 379 7.99 8.61 10.44
CA GLY A 379 6.63 8.67 9.88
C GLY A 379 6.28 10.04 9.29
N ARG A 380 6.87 11.13 9.82
CA ARG A 380 6.68 12.51 9.32
C ARG A 380 7.26 12.76 7.93
N SER A 381 8.21 11.95 7.48
CA SER A 381 8.82 12.09 6.15
C SER A 381 7.91 11.59 5.03
N TYR A 382 6.84 10.85 5.36
CA TYR A 382 5.91 10.28 4.38
C TYR A 382 4.61 11.08 4.32
N VAL A 383 4.23 11.48 3.10
CA VAL A 383 2.96 12.21 2.85
C VAL A 383 1.74 11.27 2.92
N ASP A 384 1.92 9.99 2.55
CA ASP A 384 0.83 9.01 2.57
C ASP A 384 0.51 8.55 4.00
N ARG A 385 -0.75 8.74 4.42
CA ARG A 385 -1.25 8.35 5.75
C ARG A 385 -0.98 6.89 6.08
N TRP A 386 -1.14 5.98 5.11
CA TRP A 386 -0.95 4.55 5.38
C TRP A 386 0.51 4.23 5.67
N GLN A 387 1.45 4.86 4.96
CA GLN A 387 2.88 4.68 5.19
C GLN A 387 3.27 5.26 6.55
N ALA A 388 2.82 6.47 6.88
CA ALA A 388 3.06 7.06 8.21
C ALA A 388 2.48 6.20 9.35
N ILE A 389 1.25 5.69 9.21
CA ILE A 389 0.62 4.80 10.18
C ILE A 389 1.40 3.49 10.32
N THR A 390 1.91 2.92 9.22
CA THR A 390 2.73 1.69 9.31
C THR A 390 4.01 1.92 10.11
N LEU A 391 4.71 3.04 9.92
CA LEU A 391 5.90 3.35 10.70
C LEU A 391 5.58 3.57 12.18
N ALA A 392 4.56 4.37 12.49
CA ALA A 392 4.13 4.59 13.87
C ALA A 392 3.69 3.27 14.54
N GLY A 393 2.91 2.46 13.83
CA GLY A 393 2.49 1.13 14.28
C GLY A 393 3.68 0.21 14.54
N THR A 394 4.70 0.20 13.67
CA THR A 394 5.91 -0.60 13.88
C THR A 394 6.69 -0.16 15.10
N ALA A 395 6.83 1.14 15.36
CA ALA A 395 7.47 1.66 16.56
C ALA A 395 6.77 1.19 17.84
N VAL A 396 5.43 1.28 17.87
CA VAL A 396 4.61 0.81 18.99
C VAL A 396 4.73 -0.70 19.16
N LEU A 397 4.68 -1.46 18.07
CA LEU A 397 4.79 -2.93 18.09
C LEU A 397 6.16 -3.40 18.58
N ILE A 398 7.25 -2.71 18.24
CA ILE A 398 8.59 -3.02 18.77
C ILE A 398 8.56 -2.95 20.29
N VAL A 399 8.07 -1.84 20.87
CA VAL A 399 8.02 -1.68 22.33
C VAL A 399 7.08 -2.72 22.96
N ALA A 400 5.88 -2.89 22.40
CA ALA A 400 4.89 -3.82 22.92
C ALA A 400 5.41 -5.27 22.96
N THR A 401 6.01 -5.75 21.87
CA THR A 401 6.52 -7.14 21.77
C THR A 401 7.73 -7.38 22.67
N VAL A 402 8.65 -6.40 22.79
CA VAL A 402 9.77 -6.48 23.74
C VAL A 402 9.25 -6.56 25.18
N VAL A 403 8.30 -5.70 25.54
CA VAL A 403 7.71 -5.68 26.88
C VAL A 403 6.95 -6.98 27.19
N ILE A 404 6.15 -7.48 26.25
CA ILE A 404 5.46 -8.78 26.36
C ILE A 404 6.47 -9.90 26.54
N ARG A 405 7.57 -9.92 25.77
CA ARG A 405 8.64 -10.91 25.95
C ARG A 405 9.21 -10.87 27.36
N TYR A 406 9.50 -9.67 27.90
CA TYR A 406 10.00 -9.55 29.28
C TYR A 406 9.02 -10.11 30.30
N ALA A 407 7.73 -9.77 30.20
CA ALA A 407 6.70 -10.31 31.09
C ALA A 407 6.63 -11.85 31.03
N LEU A 408 6.60 -12.42 29.82
CA LEU A 408 6.45 -13.87 29.62
C LEU A 408 7.68 -14.68 30.06
N VAL A 409 8.87 -14.09 29.94
CA VAL A 409 10.14 -14.78 30.21
C VAL A 409 10.57 -14.64 31.67
N LEU A 410 10.43 -13.45 32.29
CA LEU A 410 10.80 -13.25 33.70
C LEU A 410 9.74 -13.79 34.68
N GLN A 411 8.46 -13.76 34.29
CA GLN A 411 7.31 -14.22 35.09
C GLN A 411 7.25 -13.67 36.53
N SER A 412 7.90 -12.53 36.80
CA SER A 412 7.89 -11.90 38.12
C SER A 412 6.75 -10.88 38.25
N PRO A 413 6.13 -10.72 39.43
CA PRO A 413 5.03 -9.77 39.63
C PRO A 413 5.40 -8.34 39.21
N LEU A 414 6.64 -7.92 39.50
CA LEU A 414 7.17 -6.60 39.13
C LEU A 414 7.35 -6.45 37.62
N SER A 415 7.86 -7.48 36.91
CA SER A 415 8.00 -7.41 35.46
C SER A 415 6.64 -7.33 34.78
N VAL A 416 5.65 -8.08 35.27
CA VAL A 416 4.29 -8.06 34.70
C VAL A 416 3.62 -6.71 34.96
N SER A 417 3.71 -6.15 36.17
CA SER A 417 3.08 -4.86 36.48
C SER A 417 3.67 -3.70 35.67
N ILE A 418 5.00 -3.64 35.53
CA ILE A 418 5.68 -2.65 34.67
C ILE A 418 5.27 -2.85 33.21
N SER A 419 5.18 -4.10 32.75
CA SER A 419 4.84 -4.40 31.36
C SER A 419 3.41 -3.97 31.02
N VAL A 420 2.45 -4.26 31.89
CA VAL A 420 1.07 -3.81 31.75
C VAL A 420 1.00 -2.29 31.79
N ALA A 421 1.72 -1.64 32.70
CA ALA A 421 1.77 -0.18 32.78
C ALA A 421 2.27 0.44 31.46
N ILE A 422 3.37 -0.06 30.88
CA ILE A 422 3.89 0.43 29.61
C ILE A 422 2.90 0.18 28.47
N LEU A 423 2.29 -1.01 28.41
CA LEU A 423 1.31 -1.38 27.38
C LEU A 423 0.04 -0.51 27.41
N VAL A 424 -0.33 0.04 28.56
CA VAL A 424 -1.48 0.97 28.69
C VAL A 424 -1.05 2.42 28.46
N LEU A 425 0.05 2.85 29.08
CA LEU A 425 0.49 4.25 29.04
C LEU A 425 0.99 4.65 27.65
N LEU A 426 1.63 3.75 26.91
CA LEU A 426 2.19 4.09 25.59
C LEU A 426 1.08 4.40 24.55
N PRO A 427 0.03 3.57 24.40
CA PRO A 427 -1.13 3.94 23.57
C PRO A 427 -1.87 5.17 24.10
N ALA A 428 -1.98 5.36 25.41
CA ALA A 428 -2.59 6.56 25.98
C ALA A 428 -1.82 7.83 25.60
N ALA A 429 -0.48 7.81 25.66
CA ALA A 429 0.38 8.89 25.18
C ALA A 429 0.27 9.09 23.67
N GLY A 430 0.09 8.01 22.90
CA GLY A 430 -0.20 8.09 21.47
C GLY A 430 -1.53 8.77 21.17
N LEU A 431 -2.57 8.47 21.95
CA LEU A 431 -3.90 9.08 21.83
C LEU A 431 -3.86 10.57 22.16
N THR A 432 -3.16 10.97 23.22
CA THR A 432 -3.00 12.39 23.57
C THR A 432 -2.21 13.14 22.50
N ALA A 433 -1.13 12.54 21.98
CA ALA A 433 -0.38 13.11 20.85
C ALA A 433 -1.26 13.23 19.60
N ALA A 434 -2.09 12.23 19.28
CA ALA A 434 -2.99 12.27 18.15
C ALA A 434 -4.07 13.36 18.26
N ALA A 435 -4.52 13.67 19.48
CA ALA A 435 -5.48 14.75 19.73
C ALA A 435 -4.83 16.15 19.62
N VAL A 436 -3.56 16.30 20.03
CA VAL A 436 -2.89 17.61 20.13
C VAL A 436 -2.14 17.98 18.84
N VAL A 437 -1.42 17.04 18.23
CA VAL A 437 -0.46 17.33 17.14
C VAL A 437 -1.12 17.88 15.87
N PRO A 438 -2.23 17.32 15.36
CA PRO A 438 -2.85 17.83 14.13
C PRO A 438 -3.49 19.22 14.31
N ASN A 439 -3.90 19.54 15.54
CA ASN A 439 -4.63 20.76 15.87
C ASN A 439 -3.72 21.92 16.29
N THR A 440 -2.40 21.74 16.27
CA THR A 440 -1.44 22.74 16.73
C THR A 440 -0.53 23.21 15.60
N VAL A 441 -0.42 24.53 15.46
CA VAL A 441 0.49 25.16 14.49
C VAL A 441 1.88 25.22 15.11
N TYR A 442 2.78 24.37 14.63
CA TYR A 442 4.16 24.33 15.11
C TYR A 442 5.06 25.35 14.43
N SER A 443 5.90 26.03 15.23
CA SER A 443 6.94 26.92 14.71
C SER A 443 7.99 26.15 13.89
N PRO A 444 8.65 26.79 12.90
CA PRO A 444 9.71 26.16 12.11
C PRO A 444 10.86 25.63 12.98
N LEU A 445 11.21 26.33 14.06
CA LEU A 445 12.22 25.90 15.03
C LEU A 445 11.83 24.57 15.69
N PHE A 446 10.59 24.45 16.16
CA PHE A 446 10.11 23.20 16.76
C PHE A 446 10.17 22.03 15.78
N ARG A 447 9.78 22.24 14.51
CA ARG A 447 9.90 21.21 13.47
C ARG A 447 11.36 20.78 13.26
N LYS A 448 12.30 21.72 13.34
CA LYS A 448 13.74 21.43 13.22
C LYS A 448 14.28 20.69 14.44
N PHE A 449 13.85 21.05 15.65
CA PHE A 449 14.18 20.32 16.87
C PHE A 449 13.72 18.86 16.81
N VAL A 450 12.49 18.60 16.34
CA VAL A 450 11.99 17.22 16.15
C VAL A 450 12.86 16.43 15.16
N GLU A 451 13.31 17.07 14.07
CA GLU A 451 14.23 16.47 13.11
C GLU A 451 15.59 16.14 13.76
N TRP A 452 16.11 17.00 14.63
CA TRP A 452 17.34 16.72 15.39
C TRP A 452 17.17 15.54 16.35
N ILE A 453 16.01 15.42 16.99
CA ILE A 453 15.68 14.25 17.83
C ILE A 453 15.64 12.98 16.98
N GLU A 454 15.09 13.03 15.76
CA GLU A 454 15.12 11.88 14.83
C GLU A 454 16.56 11.44 14.56
N TYR A 455 17.46 12.38 14.27
CA TYR A 455 18.89 12.07 14.06
C TYR A 455 19.58 11.55 15.32
N LEU A 456 19.22 12.10 16.49
CA LEU A 456 19.70 11.62 17.78
C LEU A 456 19.21 10.19 18.07
N CYS A 457 18.02 9.80 17.58
CA CYS A 457 17.55 8.43 17.67
C CYS A 457 18.24 7.49 16.67
N LEU A 458 18.59 7.99 15.47
CA LEU A 458 19.22 7.21 14.42
C LEU A 458 20.71 6.92 14.70
N MET A 459 21.46 7.95 15.14
CA MET A 459 22.93 7.87 15.24
C MET A 459 23.43 6.75 16.19
N PRO A 460 22.85 6.54 17.39
CA PRO A 460 23.31 5.51 18.33
C PRO A 460 23.06 4.07 17.85
N ILE A 461 22.15 3.85 16.91
CA ILE A 461 21.79 2.50 16.45
C ILE A 461 23.01 1.74 15.94
N PHE A 462 23.89 2.39 15.16
CA PHE A 462 25.10 1.79 14.61
C PHE A 462 26.15 1.40 15.67
N PRO A 463 26.62 2.30 16.55
CA PRO A 463 27.58 1.94 17.58
C PRO A 463 27.00 0.93 18.59
N LEU A 464 25.72 1.04 18.96
CA LEU A 464 25.08 0.06 19.85
C LEU A 464 25.02 -1.32 19.19
N ALA A 465 24.70 -1.39 17.90
CA ALA A 465 24.72 -2.63 17.14
C ALA A 465 26.12 -3.25 17.07
N PHE A 466 27.16 -2.47 16.77
CA PHE A 466 28.53 -2.98 16.74
C PHE A 466 29.04 -3.44 18.12
N TRP A 467 28.61 -2.77 19.19
CA TRP A 467 28.88 -3.22 20.53
C TRP A 467 28.21 -4.56 20.82
N LEU A 468 26.93 -4.69 20.47
CA LEU A 468 26.17 -5.92 20.70
C LEU A 468 26.70 -7.11 19.90
N MET A 469 27.29 -6.84 18.74
CA MET A 469 28.02 -7.81 17.92
C MET A 469 29.42 -8.16 18.45
N ASN A 470 29.85 -7.58 19.59
CA ASN A 470 31.20 -7.70 20.15
C ASN A 470 32.33 -7.23 19.20
N VAL A 471 32.05 -6.34 18.23
CA VAL A 471 33.06 -5.84 17.29
C VAL A 471 34.13 -5.04 18.03
N TYR A 472 33.75 -4.18 18.97
CA TYR A 472 34.73 -3.42 19.76
C TYR A 472 35.61 -4.30 20.63
N ALA A 473 35.07 -5.39 21.19
CA ALA A 473 35.86 -6.36 21.92
C ALA A 473 36.83 -7.08 20.97
N ALA A 474 36.38 -7.48 19.78
CA ALA A 474 37.25 -8.10 18.78
C ALA A 474 38.38 -7.18 18.30
N ILE A 475 38.16 -5.87 18.22
CA ILE A 475 39.21 -4.88 17.90
C ILE A 475 40.18 -4.71 19.07
N ARG A 476 39.70 -4.74 20.32
CA ARG A 476 40.54 -4.56 21.52
C ARG A 476 41.46 -5.74 21.81
N TYR A 477 41.02 -6.96 21.48
CA TYR A 477 41.74 -8.21 21.79
C TYR A 477 42.42 -8.85 20.57
N ARG A 478 42.44 -8.16 19.43
CA ARG A 478 43.34 -8.44 18.31
C ARG A 478 44.61 -7.64 18.48
#